data_AF-A0A9E0XZN0-F1
#
_entry.id   AF-A0A9E0XZN0-F1
#
_cell.length_a   1.000
_cell.length_b   1.000
_cell.length_c   1.000
_cell.angle_alpha   90.00
_cell.angle_beta   90.00
_cell.angle_gamma   90.00
#
_symmetry.space_group_name_H-M   'P 1'
#
loop_
_entity.id
_entity.type
_entity.pdbx_description
1 polymer ?
#
loop_
_entity_poly.entity_id
_entity_poly.type
_entity_poly.pdbx_seq_one_letter_code
_entity_poly.pdbx_strand_id
1 'polypeptide(L)'
;MNDTKLILLLKTFSKHEIKEFEKFLQSPYLNTSGEYILKFFAAIKKYYPDFEAEDFTRQNIFKLIYPSEKYNDARMRKLVSETMKLVLDYLAINNFINDEQAVGKRVLEELENRNSEALFEIKSKELNKKLESCKRKDNQYYRQKFELIQAIKSFYFYRERKKAILLFDEEIECLSNYFALTFIHKFIERFKEKRSFTDNNFSLPFFKEINSFAAENYSGKENLFDLYYTELLLYISGEEKYYYSLKHNKEKLYAKIQETALPSIYTTLTNYATEMLEKGNVNYLNELFNLQKEILKRKLYGIIFSEFLFINIVTTALRLGEIKFAEKFINDFKDKMKKELKDDVYNYCLANIEFSKKRYSESLEALLKINFSFSLHKYLIKNLTLKNYYELNEVDASYSLIDSFKHTIKRDKSVPENVRVLITNFTNFVREMIRIKNGEKKKDDIEARIKKEVTAEKQWLLSKVSEFK
;
A
#
# COMPACT_ATOMS: atom_id res chain seq x y z
N MET A 1 22.21 23.69 -10.98
CA MET A 1 22.71 22.32 -10.70
C MET A 1 21.62 21.46 -10.05
N ASN A 2 20.60 22.13 -9.49
CA ASN A 2 19.70 21.67 -8.45
C ASN A 2 18.72 20.59 -8.94
N ASP A 3 18.34 20.62 -10.22
CA ASP A 3 17.36 19.69 -10.81
C ASP A 3 17.98 18.42 -11.40
N THR A 4 19.29 18.21 -11.21
CA THR A 4 19.91 16.97 -11.68
C THR A 4 19.45 15.79 -10.82
N LYS A 5 19.24 14.62 -11.46
CA LYS A 5 18.86 13.37 -10.75
C LYS A 5 19.82 13.02 -9.62
N LEU A 6 21.11 13.33 -9.80
CA LEU A 6 22.13 13.16 -8.76
C LEU A 6 21.79 13.97 -7.50
N ILE A 7 21.49 15.26 -7.65
CA ILE A 7 21.19 16.13 -6.52
C ILE A 7 19.86 15.74 -5.87
N LEU A 8 18.84 15.40 -6.66
CA LEU A 8 17.58 14.90 -6.14
C LEU A 8 17.76 13.64 -5.28
N LEU A 9 18.66 12.73 -5.67
CA LEU A 9 18.99 11.55 -4.88
C LEU A 9 19.81 11.90 -3.63
N LEU A 10 20.82 12.76 -3.73
CA LEU A 10 21.62 13.17 -2.57
C LEU A 10 20.81 13.94 -1.52
N LYS A 11 19.73 14.62 -1.90
CA LYS A 11 18.77 15.21 -0.95
C LYS A 11 18.10 14.18 -0.04
N THR A 12 17.98 12.92 -0.46
CA THR A 12 17.39 11.87 0.36
C THR A 12 18.36 11.28 1.38
N PHE A 13 19.66 11.57 1.25
CA PHE A 13 20.69 11.01 2.13
C PHE A 13 20.64 11.75 3.47
N SER A 14 20.77 11.00 4.55
CA SER A 14 21.05 11.54 5.88
C SER A 14 22.47 12.11 5.97
N LYS A 15 22.73 12.93 6.99
CA LYS A 15 24.08 13.43 7.31
C LYS A 15 25.09 12.28 7.50
N HIS A 16 24.63 11.13 7.97
CA HIS A 16 25.46 9.94 8.13
C HIS A 16 25.80 9.32 6.77
N GLU A 17 24.82 9.11 5.91
CA GLU A 17 25.02 8.55 4.55
C GLU A 17 25.92 9.44 3.68
N ILE A 18 25.82 10.78 3.80
CA ILE A 18 26.74 11.68 3.10
C ILE A 18 28.20 11.46 3.52
N LYS A 19 28.46 11.19 4.81
CA LYS A 19 29.81 10.92 5.32
C LYS A 19 30.30 9.53 4.89
N GLU A 20 29.45 8.52 4.94
CA GLU A 20 29.80 7.17 4.50
C GLU A 20 30.04 7.11 2.99
N PHE A 21 29.25 7.85 2.19
CA PHE A 21 29.49 7.96 0.76
C PHE A 21 30.80 8.69 0.45
N GLU A 22 31.19 9.69 1.23
CA GLU A 22 32.52 10.31 1.09
C GLU A 22 33.65 9.31 1.32
N LYS A 23 33.56 8.48 2.37
CA LYS A 23 34.52 7.39 2.62
C LYS A 23 34.55 6.38 1.48
N PHE A 24 33.37 6.04 0.93
CA PHE A 24 33.25 5.17 -0.23
C PHE A 24 34.02 5.74 -1.43
N LEU A 25 33.86 7.04 -1.73
CA LEU A 25 34.58 7.70 -2.82
C LEU A 25 36.09 7.80 -2.56
N GLN A 26 36.53 7.86 -1.30
CA GLN A 26 37.95 7.87 -0.94
C GLN A 26 38.60 6.48 -1.03
N SER A 27 37.81 5.40 -1.14
CA SER A 27 38.34 4.05 -1.23
C SER A 27 39.00 3.80 -2.59
N PRO A 28 40.30 3.47 -2.64
CA PRO A 28 40.98 3.14 -3.89
C PRO A 28 40.48 1.82 -4.51
N TYR A 29 39.78 1.00 -3.73
CA TYR A 29 39.16 -0.24 -4.21
C TYR A 29 37.82 0.00 -4.91
N LEU A 30 37.02 0.97 -4.42
CA LEU A 30 35.65 1.19 -4.88
C LEU A 30 35.53 2.36 -5.87
N ASN A 31 36.43 3.34 -5.78
CA ASN A 31 36.48 4.46 -6.70
C ASN A 31 37.79 4.46 -7.50
N THR A 32 37.72 3.95 -8.73
CA THR A 32 38.82 3.99 -9.70
C THR A 32 38.79 5.23 -10.59
N SER A 33 37.73 6.05 -10.47
CA SER A 33 37.44 7.18 -11.37
C SER A 33 38.21 8.47 -11.04
N GLY A 34 39.13 8.43 -10.07
CA GLY A 34 40.17 9.44 -9.87
C GLY A 34 39.79 10.66 -9.02
N GLU A 35 40.79 11.51 -8.77
CA GLU A 35 40.75 12.68 -7.86
C GLU A 35 39.65 13.71 -8.23
N TYR A 36 39.28 13.81 -9.50
CA TYR A 36 38.29 14.78 -9.97
C TYR A 36 36.87 14.51 -9.46
N ILE A 37 36.50 13.24 -9.24
CA ILE A 37 35.21 12.89 -8.63
C ILE A 37 35.19 13.30 -7.15
N LEU A 38 36.30 13.10 -6.44
CA LEU A 38 36.43 13.55 -5.05
C LEU A 38 36.32 15.08 -4.95
N LYS A 39 37.01 15.81 -5.83
CA LYS A 39 36.89 17.28 -5.92
C LYS A 39 35.46 17.72 -6.25
N PHE A 40 34.83 17.04 -7.20
CA PHE A 40 33.44 17.31 -7.57
C PHE A 40 32.48 17.08 -6.40
N PHE A 41 32.58 15.93 -5.73
CA PHE A 41 31.74 15.64 -4.57
C PHE A 41 31.97 16.63 -3.43
N ALA A 42 33.23 16.96 -3.13
CA ALA A 42 33.58 17.96 -2.12
C ALA A 42 33.02 19.35 -2.45
N ALA A 43 32.99 19.74 -3.73
CA ALA A 43 32.41 20.99 -4.17
C ALA A 43 30.88 21.03 -3.98
N ILE A 44 30.16 19.96 -4.36
CA ILE A 44 28.70 19.92 -4.22
C ILE A 44 28.25 19.72 -2.77
N LYS A 45 29.02 18.98 -1.96
CA LYS A 45 28.71 18.66 -0.56
C LYS A 45 28.57 19.92 0.31
N LYS A 46 29.25 21.02 -0.04
CA LYS A 46 29.14 22.32 0.65
C LYS A 46 27.72 22.89 0.65
N TYR A 47 26.89 22.45 -0.29
CA TYR A 47 25.53 22.93 -0.49
C TYR A 47 24.46 21.98 0.09
N TYR A 48 24.85 20.84 0.68
CA TYR A 48 23.93 19.92 1.38
C TYR A 48 23.41 20.56 2.68
N PRO A 49 22.14 20.36 3.09
CA PRO A 49 21.16 19.41 2.53
C PRO A 49 20.28 19.95 1.42
N ASP A 50 20.13 21.27 1.32
CA ASP A 50 19.04 21.87 0.53
C ASP A 50 19.44 22.05 -0.94
N PHE A 51 20.72 22.29 -1.22
CA PHE A 51 21.24 22.53 -2.57
C PHE A 51 20.51 23.68 -3.30
N GLU A 52 20.10 24.71 -2.57
CA GLU A 52 19.28 25.82 -3.10
C GLU A 52 20.03 27.14 -3.21
N ALA A 53 21.30 27.19 -2.79
CA ALA A 53 22.09 28.42 -2.89
C ALA A 53 22.18 28.92 -4.35
N GLU A 54 22.05 30.23 -4.55
CA GLU A 54 22.03 30.84 -5.87
C GLU A 54 23.32 30.59 -6.67
N ASP A 55 24.44 30.49 -5.96
CA ASP A 55 25.74 30.21 -6.53
C ASP A 55 25.96 28.71 -6.82
N PHE A 56 25.00 27.84 -6.54
CA PHE A 56 25.05 26.40 -6.87
C PHE A 56 24.75 26.13 -8.35
N THR A 57 25.60 26.66 -9.21
CA THR A 57 25.52 26.54 -10.68
C THR A 57 26.55 25.56 -11.22
N ARG A 58 26.32 25.01 -12.42
CA ARG A 58 27.29 24.10 -13.06
C ARG A 58 28.62 24.81 -13.30
N GLN A 59 28.57 26.07 -13.68
CA GLN A 59 29.73 26.92 -13.95
C GLN A 59 30.57 27.16 -12.70
N ASN A 60 29.93 27.47 -11.57
CA ASN A 60 30.63 27.70 -10.31
C ASN A 60 31.26 26.42 -9.77
N ILE A 61 30.52 25.30 -9.80
CA ILE A 61 31.08 23.99 -9.41
C ILE A 61 32.24 23.60 -10.34
N PHE A 62 32.12 23.80 -11.65
CA PHE A 62 33.20 23.51 -12.60
C PHE A 62 34.46 24.33 -12.29
N LYS A 63 34.31 25.63 -11.99
CA LYS A 63 35.43 26.52 -11.63
C LYS A 63 36.14 26.09 -10.33
N LEU A 64 35.40 25.53 -9.36
CA LEU A 64 35.99 24.98 -8.14
C LEU A 64 36.86 23.74 -8.40
N ILE A 65 36.56 22.99 -9.47
CA ILE A 65 37.27 21.74 -9.80
C ILE A 65 38.41 22.01 -10.80
N TYR A 66 38.19 22.92 -11.75
CA TYR A 66 39.12 23.32 -12.80
C TYR A 66 39.31 24.85 -12.81
N PRO A 67 40.08 25.42 -11.87
CA PRO A 67 40.19 26.88 -11.72
C PRO A 67 40.74 27.60 -12.96
N SER A 68 41.61 26.94 -13.72
CA SER A 68 42.31 27.49 -14.88
C SER A 68 41.63 27.19 -16.22
N GLU A 69 40.52 26.44 -16.23
CA GLU A 69 39.85 26.03 -17.47
C GLU A 69 38.55 26.83 -17.72
N LYS A 70 38.24 27.06 -19.00
CA LYS A 70 36.92 27.55 -19.41
C LYS A 70 35.88 26.45 -19.20
N TYR A 71 34.66 26.85 -18.83
CA TYR A 71 33.54 25.92 -18.60
C TYR A 71 33.35 24.96 -19.79
N ASN A 72 33.31 23.66 -19.49
CA ASN A 72 33.06 22.60 -20.47
C ASN A 72 31.88 21.73 -20.02
N ASP A 73 30.74 21.87 -20.69
CA ASP A 73 29.52 21.14 -20.33
C ASP A 73 29.67 19.62 -20.51
N ALA A 74 30.44 19.15 -21.49
CA ALA A 74 30.67 17.73 -21.70
C ALA A 74 31.43 17.10 -20.53
N ARG A 75 32.51 17.75 -20.05
CA ARG A 75 33.25 17.33 -18.85
C ARG A 75 32.38 17.38 -17.60
N MET A 76 31.58 18.43 -17.44
CA MET A 76 30.65 18.55 -16.30
C MET A 76 29.60 17.43 -16.31
N ARG A 77 28.99 17.12 -17.47
CA ARG A 77 28.05 16.00 -17.61
C ARG A 77 28.70 14.67 -17.30
N LYS A 78 29.96 14.48 -17.72
CA LYS A 78 30.75 13.28 -17.38
C LYS A 78 30.92 13.12 -15.87
N LEU A 79 31.35 14.17 -15.16
CA LEU A 79 31.47 14.15 -13.70
C LEU A 79 30.16 13.81 -12.99
N VAL A 80 29.05 14.43 -13.43
CA VAL A 80 27.71 14.12 -12.88
C VAL A 80 27.34 12.66 -13.12
N SER A 81 27.57 12.14 -14.33
CA SER A 81 27.22 10.76 -14.70
C SER A 81 28.06 9.73 -13.94
N GLU A 82 29.37 9.95 -13.84
CA GLU A 82 30.28 9.04 -13.13
C GLU A 82 30.02 9.06 -11.62
N THR A 83 29.76 10.24 -11.04
CA THR A 83 29.37 10.35 -9.64
C THR A 83 28.03 9.67 -9.39
N MET A 84 27.05 9.81 -10.29
CA MET A 84 25.77 9.11 -10.18
C MET A 84 25.94 7.59 -10.16
N LYS A 85 26.81 7.04 -11.01
CA LYS A 85 27.14 5.62 -10.99
C LYS A 85 27.69 5.20 -9.62
N LEU A 86 28.65 5.95 -9.08
CA LEU A 86 29.24 5.65 -7.76
C LEU A 86 28.24 5.78 -6.61
N VAL A 87 27.29 6.72 -6.68
CA VAL A 87 26.20 6.81 -5.70
C VAL A 87 25.33 5.54 -5.74
N LEU A 88 24.98 5.05 -6.94
CA LEU A 88 24.19 3.83 -7.09
C LEU A 88 24.97 2.58 -6.61
N ASP A 89 26.27 2.49 -6.93
CA ASP A 89 27.14 1.41 -6.46
C ASP A 89 27.25 1.43 -4.92
N TYR A 90 27.40 2.61 -4.32
CA TYR A 90 27.38 2.79 -2.87
C TYR A 90 26.06 2.30 -2.25
N LEU A 91 24.91 2.71 -2.81
CA LEU A 91 23.61 2.28 -2.32
C LEU A 91 23.44 0.76 -2.41
N ALA A 92 23.86 0.15 -3.52
CA ALA A 92 23.81 -1.30 -3.72
C ALA A 92 24.70 -2.04 -2.72
N ILE A 93 25.95 -1.61 -2.56
CA ILE A 93 26.92 -2.22 -1.64
C ILE A 93 26.45 -2.05 -0.20
N ASN A 94 26.01 -0.86 0.20
CA ASN A 94 25.53 -0.61 1.55
C ASN A 94 24.26 -1.42 1.85
N ASN A 95 23.33 -1.53 0.89
CA ASN A 95 22.15 -2.38 1.06
C ASN A 95 22.54 -3.86 1.23
N PHE A 96 23.48 -4.35 0.42
CA PHE A 96 23.96 -5.73 0.50
C PHE A 96 24.71 -6.03 1.80
N ILE A 97 25.63 -5.15 2.23
CA ILE A 97 26.43 -5.35 3.45
C ILE A 97 25.55 -5.34 4.71
N ASN A 98 24.46 -4.57 4.69
CA ASN A 98 23.49 -4.55 5.80
C ASN A 98 22.62 -5.82 5.87
N ASP A 99 22.57 -6.64 4.81
CA ASP A 99 21.98 -7.98 4.86
C ASP A 99 23.03 -9.01 5.29
N GLU A 100 23.20 -9.16 6.59
CA GLU A 100 24.19 -10.08 7.17
C GLU A 100 24.01 -11.54 6.73
N GLN A 101 22.80 -11.98 6.40
CA GLN A 101 22.56 -13.33 5.89
C GLN A 101 23.05 -13.46 4.46
N ALA A 102 22.78 -12.46 3.61
CA ALA A 102 23.28 -12.44 2.23
C ALA A 102 24.83 -12.37 2.19
N VAL A 103 25.43 -11.50 3.01
CA VAL A 103 26.90 -11.44 3.17
C VAL A 103 27.44 -12.76 3.69
N GLY A 104 26.83 -13.29 4.75
CA GLY A 104 27.22 -14.55 5.37
C GLY A 104 27.24 -15.70 4.38
N LYS A 105 26.21 -15.80 3.53
CA LYS A 105 26.15 -16.79 2.46
C LYS A 105 27.33 -16.66 1.49
N ARG A 106 27.64 -15.45 1.00
CA ARG A 106 28.80 -15.23 0.11
C ARG A 106 30.11 -15.58 0.78
N VAL A 107 30.24 -15.30 2.08
CA VAL A 107 31.41 -15.73 2.85
C VAL A 107 31.49 -17.25 2.92
N LEU A 108 30.39 -17.97 3.15
CA LEU A 108 30.39 -19.43 3.14
C LEU A 108 30.80 -20.01 1.79
N GLU A 109 30.25 -19.49 0.69
CA GLU A 109 30.63 -19.89 -0.68
C GLU A 109 32.14 -19.70 -0.91
N GLU A 110 32.70 -18.56 -0.48
CA GLU A 110 34.12 -18.28 -0.65
C GLU A 110 35.02 -19.15 0.26
N LEU A 111 34.58 -19.43 1.49
CA LEU A 111 35.30 -20.33 2.41
C LEU A 111 35.31 -21.77 1.88
N GLU A 112 34.21 -22.21 1.26
CA GLU A 112 34.12 -23.51 0.60
C GLU A 112 35.13 -23.61 -0.56
N ASN A 113 35.15 -22.60 -1.45
CA ASN A 113 36.09 -22.52 -2.58
C ASN A 113 37.56 -22.56 -2.13
N ARG A 114 37.85 -21.98 -0.97
CA ARG A 114 39.19 -21.95 -0.36
C ARG A 114 39.52 -23.19 0.47
N ASN A 115 38.59 -24.14 0.58
CA ASN A 115 38.72 -25.31 1.46
C ASN A 115 38.98 -24.95 2.94
N SER A 116 38.43 -23.84 3.43
CA SER A 116 38.64 -23.38 4.81
C SER A 116 37.58 -23.94 5.77
N GLU A 117 37.75 -25.20 6.15
CA GLU A 117 36.75 -25.96 6.91
C GLU A 117 36.43 -25.39 8.30
N ALA A 118 37.45 -25.11 9.11
CA ALA A 118 37.24 -24.60 10.46
C ALA A 118 36.47 -23.27 10.46
N LEU A 119 36.80 -22.36 9.53
CA LEU A 119 36.10 -21.07 9.40
C LEU A 119 34.68 -21.26 8.86
N PHE A 120 34.47 -22.18 7.90
CA PHE A 120 33.15 -22.50 7.39
C PHE A 120 32.23 -23.01 8.49
N GLU A 121 32.69 -23.94 9.33
CA GLU A 121 31.91 -24.47 10.45
C GLU A 121 31.53 -23.38 11.46
N ILE A 122 32.48 -22.51 11.82
CA ILE A 122 32.22 -21.41 12.75
C ILE A 122 31.16 -20.47 12.16
N LYS A 123 31.37 -20.04 10.90
CA LYS A 123 30.48 -19.06 10.28
C LYS A 123 29.07 -19.62 10.02
N SER A 124 28.96 -20.88 9.61
CA SER A 124 27.66 -21.52 9.38
C SER A 124 26.87 -21.70 10.68
N LYS A 125 27.52 -22.08 11.78
CA LYS A 125 26.90 -22.15 13.12
C LYS A 125 26.44 -20.77 13.60
N GLU A 126 27.25 -19.72 13.38
CA GLU A 126 26.89 -18.33 13.71
C GLU A 126 25.64 -17.87 12.94
N LEU A 127 25.62 -18.07 11.62
CA LEU A 127 24.48 -17.70 10.76
C LEU A 127 23.21 -18.44 11.14
N ASN A 128 23.32 -19.76 11.41
CA ASN A 128 22.18 -20.57 11.83
C ASN A 128 21.62 -20.11 13.18
N LYS A 129 22.48 -19.87 14.18
CA LYS A 129 22.07 -19.37 15.49
C LYS A 129 21.35 -18.02 15.39
N LYS A 130 21.88 -17.12 14.57
CA LYS A 130 21.25 -15.81 14.32
C LYS A 130 19.89 -15.98 13.64
N LEU A 131 19.79 -16.84 12.64
CA LEU A 131 18.54 -17.09 11.94
C LEU A 131 17.48 -17.70 12.87
N GLU A 132 17.82 -18.72 13.67
CA GLU A 132 16.90 -19.32 14.65
C GLU A 132 16.46 -18.37 15.77
N SER A 133 17.28 -17.36 16.09
CA SER A 133 16.90 -16.31 17.04
C SER A 133 15.87 -15.33 16.48
N CYS A 134 15.64 -15.35 15.16
CA CYS A 134 14.62 -14.52 14.53
C CYS A 134 13.23 -14.96 14.98
N LYS A 135 12.50 -14.03 15.63
CA LYS A 135 11.11 -14.28 16.07
C LYS A 135 10.13 -14.42 14.90
N ARG A 136 10.49 -13.90 13.73
CA ARG A 136 9.68 -13.88 12.52
C ARG A 136 10.07 -15.06 11.62
N LYS A 137 9.22 -16.08 11.59
CA LYS A 137 9.33 -17.24 10.69
C LYS A 137 8.37 -17.10 9.51
N ASP A 138 8.67 -16.15 8.62
CA ASP A 138 7.92 -15.86 7.38
C ASP A 138 8.61 -16.48 6.15
N ASN A 139 8.13 -16.18 4.94
CA ASN A 139 8.74 -16.69 3.70
C ASN A 139 10.21 -16.25 3.56
N GLN A 140 10.61 -15.07 4.04
CA GLN A 140 12.00 -14.64 4.01
C GLN A 140 12.87 -15.50 4.94
N TYR A 141 12.39 -15.81 6.14
CA TYR A 141 13.08 -16.73 7.05
C TYR A 141 13.27 -18.11 6.41
N TYR A 142 12.21 -18.71 5.87
CA TYR A 142 12.31 -20.05 5.28
C TYR A 142 13.21 -20.06 4.05
N ARG A 143 13.21 -18.99 3.25
CA ARG A 143 14.16 -18.81 2.13
C ARG A 143 15.60 -18.77 2.63
N GLN A 144 15.91 -17.94 3.63
CA GLN A 144 17.26 -17.82 4.19
C GLN A 144 17.73 -19.13 4.81
N LYS A 145 16.82 -19.84 5.51
CA LYS A 145 17.11 -21.12 6.14
C LYS A 145 17.40 -22.19 5.09
N PHE A 146 16.57 -22.28 4.05
CA PHE A 146 16.80 -23.15 2.90
C PHE A 146 18.16 -22.89 2.24
N GLU A 147 18.49 -21.63 1.94
CA GLU A 147 19.77 -21.27 1.31
C GLU A 147 20.98 -21.60 2.19
N LEU A 148 20.86 -21.44 3.52
CA LEU A 148 21.92 -21.79 4.47
C LEU A 148 22.10 -23.32 4.56
N ILE A 149 21.02 -24.08 4.68
CA ILE A 149 21.08 -25.55 4.71
C ILE A 149 21.69 -26.07 3.41
N GLN A 150 21.31 -25.51 2.27
CA GLN A 150 21.87 -25.88 0.97
C GLN A 150 23.39 -25.68 0.93
N ALA A 151 23.89 -24.53 1.40
CA ALA A 151 25.33 -24.27 1.47
C ALA A 151 26.07 -25.26 2.39
N ILE A 152 25.53 -25.53 3.58
CA ILE A 152 26.11 -26.46 4.55
C ILE A 152 26.11 -27.89 3.98
N LYS A 153 25.01 -28.31 3.36
CA LYS A 153 24.87 -29.63 2.76
C LYS A 153 25.87 -29.83 1.62
N SER A 154 26.00 -28.87 0.70
CA SER A 154 26.98 -28.91 -0.39
C SER A 154 28.41 -29.05 0.15
N PHE A 155 28.75 -28.24 1.16
CA PHE A 155 30.06 -28.29 1.82
C PHE A 155 30.40 -29.69 2.38
N TYR A 156 29.42 -30.36 3.02
CA TYR A 156 29.63 -31.70 3.57
C TYR A 156 29.46 -32.84 2.56
N PHE A 157 28.80 -32.63 1.42
CA PHE A 157 28.43 -33.73 0.51
C PHE A 157 29.64 -34.55 0.06
N TYR A 158 30.74 -33.88 -0.28
CA TYR A 158 31.98 -34.50 -0.72
C TYR A 158 33.02 -34.72 0.41
N ARG A 159 32.74 -34.25 1.63
CA ARG A 159 33.65 -34.33 2.79
C ARG A 159 33.17 -35.35 3.83
N GLU A 160 31.92 -35.23 4.24
CA GLU A 160 31.27 -36.07 5.27
C GLU A 160 29.82 -36.36 4.89
N ARG A 161 29.63 -37.31 3.96
CA ARG A 161 28.31 -37.64 3.39
C ARG A 161 27.23 -37.89 4.45
N LYS A 162 27.57 -38.48 5.61
CA LYS A 162 26.61 -38.69 6.71
C LYS A 162 26.03 -37.38 7.24
N LYS A 163 26.85 -36.33 7.43
CA LYS A 163 26.37 -35.00 7.85
C LYS A 163 25.46 -34.38 6.80
N ALA A 164 25.80 -34.51 5.52
CA ALA A 164 24.97 -33.99 4.42
C ALA A 164 23.60 -34.68 4.34
N ILE A 165 23.54 -36.01 4.54
CA ILE A 165 22.28 -36.78 4.51
C ILE A 165 21.27 -36.29 5.56
N LEU A 166 21.74 -35.92 6.75
CA LEU A 166 20.89 -35.43 7.84
C LEU A 166 20.20 -34.09 7.54
N LEU A 167 20.63 -33.37 6.49
CA LEU A 167 20.11 -32.04 6.14
C LEU A 167 19.07 -32.05 5.02
N PHE A 168 18.84 -33.18 4.34
CA PHE A 168 17.92 -33.25 3.20
C PHE A 168 16.47 -32.97 3.61
N ASP A 169 16.00 -33.57 4.69
CA ASP A 169 14.61 -33.41 5.13
C ASP A 169 14.34 -31.96 5.56
N GLU A 170 15.25 -31.36 6.33
CA GLU A 170 15.16 -29.95 6.76
C GLU A 170 15.21 -28.99 5.55
N GLU A 171 16.02 -29.27 4.52
CA GLU A 171 16.08 -28.50 3.29
C GLU A 171 14.73 -28.53 2.54
N ILE A 172 14.14 -29.72 2.40
CA ILE A 172 12.85 -29.92 1.72
C ILE A 172 11.73 -29.22 2.50
N GLU A 173 11.72 -29.33 3.83
CA GLU A 173 10.74 -28.65 4.69
C GLU A 173 10.84 -27.13 4.54
N CYS A 174 12.06 -26.57 4.60
CA CYS A 174 12.27 -25.14 4.45
C CYS A 174 11.87 -24.64 3.06
N LEU A 175 12.21 -25.39 2.01
CA LEU A 175 11.82 -25.06 0.64
C LEU A 175 10.29 -25.09 0.49
N SER A 176 9.62 -26.09 1.05
CA SER A 176 8.17 -26.26 0.99
C SER A 176 7.44 -25.12 1.70
N ASN A 177 7.87 -24.76 2.92
CA ASN A 177 7.31 -23.64 3.67
C ASN A 177 7.56 -22.29 2.98
N TYR A 178 8.76 -22.07 2.44
CA TYR A 178 9.07 -20.88 1.66
C TYR A 178 8.12 -20.75 0.45
N PHE A 179 7.96 -21.82 -0.31
CA PHE A 179 7.13 -21.84 -1.51
C PHE A 179 5.65 -21.64 -1.20
N ALA A 180 5.13 -22.37 -0.20
CA ALA A 180 3.76 -22.26 0.25
C ALA A 180 3.41 -20.85 0.72
N LEU A 181 4.21 -20.26 1.62
CA LEU A 181 3.99 -18.89 2.08
C LEU A 181 4.10 -17.87 0.95
N THR A 182 5.03 -18.06 0.02
CA THR A 182 5.17 -17.17 -1.13
C THR A 182 3.93 -17.22 -2.02
N PHE A 183 3.41 -18.41 -2.31
CA PHE A 183 2.17 -18.57 -3.07
C PHE A 183 0.95 -18.04 -2.34
N ILE A 184 0.82 -18.30 -1.03
CA ILE A 184 -0.27 -17.77 -0.21
C ILE A 184 -0.33 -16.24 -0.34
N HIS A 185 0.80 -15.54 -0.19
CA HIS A 185 0.85 -14.09 -0.39
C HIS A 185 0.41 -13.68 -1.81
N LYS A 186 0.86 -14.39 -2.85
CA LYS A 186 0.48 -14.10 -4.24
C LYS A 186 -1.00 -14.38 -4.53
N PHE A 187 -1.57 -15.41 -3.93
CA PHE A 187 -3.01 -15.67 -4.03
C PHE A 187 -3.80 -14.57 -3.32
N ILE A 188 -3.40 -14.15 -2.12
CA ILE A 188 -4.03 -13.04 -1.40
C ILE A 188 -3.99 -11.75 -2.22
N GLU A 189 -2.82 -11.36 -2.75
CA GLU A 189 -2.67 -10.20 -3.65
C GLU A 189 -3.64 -10.30 -4.83
N ARG A 190 -3.73 -11.47 -5.45
CA ARG A 190 -4.55 -11.68 -6.64
C ARG A 190 -6.06 -11.74 -6.33
N PHE A 191 -6.46 -12.27 -5.17
CA PHE A 191 -7.85 -12.22 -4.70
C PHE A 191 -8.28 -10.77 -4.35
N LYS A 192 -7.37 -9.94 -3.84
CA LYS A 192 -7.61 -8.50 -3.62
C LYS A 192 -7.90 -7.79 -4.95
N GLU A 193 -7.10 -8.03 -5.98
CA GLU A 193 -7.29 -7.42 -7.31
C GLU A 193 -8.56 -7.90 -8.03
N LYS A 194 -8.95 -9.17 -7.89
CA LYS A 194 -10.21 -9.70 -8.46
C LYS A 194 -11.44 -8.94 -7.95
N ARG A 195 -11.42 -8.44 -6.71
CA ARG A 195 -12.50 -7.58 -6.20
C ARG A 195 -12.56 -6.22 -6.90
N SER A 196 -11.45 -5.75 -7.48
CA SER A 196 -11.36 -4.48 -8.19
C SER A 196 -11.67 -4.58 -9.69
N PHE A 197 -11.56 -5.77 -10.30
CA PHE A 197 -11.75 -5.98 -11.73
C PHE A 197 -12.54 -7.27 -12.04
N THR A 198 -13.58 -7.16 -12.87
CA THR A 198 -14.42 -8.26 -13.38
C THR A 198 -13.66 -9.14 -14.36
N ASP A 199 -12.67 -9.89 -13.88
CA ASP A 199 -11.95 -10.88 -14.66
C ASP A 199 -12.47 -12.29 -14.32
N ASN A 200 -13.27 -12.84 -15.23
CA ASN A 200 -13.86 -14.17 -15.09
C ASN A 200 -12.92 -15.30 -15.57
N ASN A 201 -11.77 -15.00 -16.17
CA ASN A 201 -10.80 -15.98 -16.66
C ASN A 201 -9.64 -16.17 -15.67
N PHE A 202 -10.00 -16.54 -14.44
CA PHE A 202 -9.07 -16.65 -13.33
C PHE A 202 -8.50 -18.07 -13.20
N SER A 203 -7.26 -18.27 -13.61
CA SER A 203 -6.49 -19.49 -13.30
C SER A 203 -5.32 -19.12 -12.40
N LEU A 204 -5.21 -19.80 -11.26
CA LEU A 204 -4.06 -19.70 -10.36
C LEU A 204 -3.25 -21.00 -10.46
N PRO A 205 -2.08 -20.97 -11.10
CA PRO A 205 -1.17 -22.12 -11.10
C PRO A 205 -0.87 -22.57 -9.67
N PHE A 206 -0.82 -23.89 -9.47
CA PHE A 206 -0.50 -24.53 -8.19
C PHE A 206 -1.48 -24.25 -7.03
N PHE A 207 -2.62 -23.59 -7.28
CA PHE A 207 -3.53 -23.22 -6.19
C PHE A 207 -4.04 -24.42 -5.41
N LYS A 208 -4.42 -25.50 -6.10
CA LYS A 208 -4.96 -26.69 -5.46
C LYS A 208 -3.91 -27.37 -4.58
N GLU A 209 -2.71 -27.55 -5.12
CA GLU A 209 -1.57 -28.19 -4.48
C GLU A 209 -1.13 -27.41 -3.25
N ILE A 210 -0.96 -26.09 -3.38
CA ILE A 210 -0.56 -25.23 -2.26
C ILE A 210 -1.66 -25.15 -1.21
N ASN A 211 -2.93 -25.06 -1.60
CA ASN A 211 -4.02 -25.04 -0.64
C ASN A 211 -4.14 -26.36 0.12
N SER A 212 -3.95 -27.51 -0.54
CA SER A 212 -3.90 -28.82 0.12
C SER A 212 -2.73 -28.91 1.10
N PHE A 213 -1.52 -28.54 0.66
CA PHE A 213 -0.34 -28.51 1.54
C PHE A 213 -0.56 -27.59 2.75
N ALA A 214 -1.10 -26.39 2.52
CA ALA A 214 -1.35 -25.44 3.61
C ALA A 214 -2.43 -25.92 4.57
N ALA A 215 -3.47 -26.61 4.08
CA ALA A 215 -4.49 -27.23 4.92
C ALA A 215 -3.90 -28.33 5.82
N GLU A 216 -3.03 -29.19 5.28
CA GLU A 216 -2.36 -30.26 6.04
C GLU A 216 -1.41 -29.72 7.11
N ASN A 217 -0.76 -28.59 6.83
CA ASN A 217 0.18 -27.94 7.74
C ASN A 217 -0.48 -26.92 8.68
N TYR A 218 -1.78 -26.65 8.51
CA TYR A 218 -2.50 -25.70 9.36
C TYR A 218 -2.66 -26.26 10.76
N SER A 219 -1.89 -25.71 11.71
CA SER A 219 -1.83 -26.23 13.07
C SER A 219 -2.89 -25.64 14.01
N GLY A 220 -3.58 -24.57 13.58
CA GLY A 220 -4.46 -23.76 14.42
C GLY A 220 -3.73 -23.00 15.54
N LYS A 221 -2.40 -22.86 15.45
CA LYS A 221 -1.55 -22.21 16.46
C LYS A 221 -1.25 -20.77 16.07
N GLU A 222 -0.73 -20.03 17.05
CA GLU A 222 -0.30 -18.64 16.87
C GLU A 222 1.08 -18.58 16.20
N ASN A 223 1.11 -18.84 14.89
CA ASN A 223 2.30 -18.73 14.04
C ASN A 223 1.97 -17.96 12.74
N LEU A 224 3.01 -17.51 12.02
CA LEU A 224 2.82 -16.69 10.81
C LEU A 224 2.25 -17.48 9.64
N PHE A 225 2.54 -18.78 9.54
CA PHE A 225 1.95 -19.65 8.52
C PHE A 225 0.44 -19.71 8.66
N ASP A 226 -0.04 -20.04 9.86
CA ASP A 226 -1.47 -20.12 10.17
C ASP A 226 -2.16 -18.75 10.02
N LEU A 227 -1.47 -17.65 10.34
CA LEU A 227 -1.99 -16.28 10.12
C LEU A 227 -2.26 -16.01 8.64
N TYR A 228 -1.25 -16.22 7.77
CA TYR A 228 -1.39 -15.94 6.34
C TYR A 228 -2.32 -16.95 5.66
N TYR A 229 -2.33 -18.20 6.10
CA TYR A 229 -3.30 -19.18 5.60
C TYR A 229 -4.73 -18.85 6.03
N THR A 230 -4.95 -18.35 7.25
CA THR A 230 -6.26 -17.84 7.70
C THR A 230 -6.71 -16.65 6.84
N GLU A 231 -5.80 -15.75 6.47
CA GLU A 231 -6.09 -14.65 5.54
C GLU A 231 -6.56 -15.18 4.18
N LEU A 232 -5.87 -16.20 3.63
CA LEU A 232 -6.27 -16.84 2.38
C LEU A 232 -7.62 -17.56 2.51
N LEU A 233 -7.87 -18.28 3.59
CA LEU A 233 -9.14 -18.98 3.85
C LEU A 233 -10.32 -18.00 3.91
N LEU A 234 -10.11 -16.78 4.45
CA LEU A 234 -11.12 -15.73 4.44
C LEU A 234 -11.49 -15.30 3.01
N TYR A 235 -10.52 -15.23 2.10
CA TYR A 235 -10.78 -14.94 0.68
C TYR A 235 -11.47 -16.08 -0.07
N ILE A 236 -11.09 -17.33 0.23
CA ILE A 236 -11.63 -18.51 -0.45
C ILE A 236 -13.08 -18.76 -0.02
N SER A 237 -13.34 -18.72 1.29
CA SER A 237 -14.62 -19.17 1.88
C SER A 237 -15.59 -18.03 2.20
N GLY A 238 -15.09 -16.82 2.50
CA GLY A 238 -15.90 -15.73 3.04
C GLY A 238 -16.48 -16.00 4.45
N GLU A 239 -16.04 -17.07 5.13
CA GLU A 239 -16.59 -17.44 6.43
C GLU A 239 -16.14 -16.50 7.56
N GLU A 240 -17.10 -16.05 8.36
CA GLU A 240 -16.89 -15.10 9.47
C GLU A 240 -15.91 -15.61 10.54
N LYS A 241 -15.81 -16.92 10.75
CA LYS A 241 -14.86 -17.52 11.70
C LYS A 241 -13.40 -17.14 11.38
N TYR A 242 -13.05 -17.06 10.09
CA TYR A 242 -11.69 -16.68 9.67
C TYR A 242 -11.46 -15.18 9.83
N TYR A 243 -12.49 -14.34 9.70
CA TYR A 243 -12.39 -12.91 10.01
C TYR A 243 -11.99 -12.67 11.47
N TYR A 244 -12.70 -13.30 12.41
CA TYR A 244 -12.38 -13.15 13.83
C TYR A 244 -11.04 -13.81 14.21
N SER A 245 -10.74 -14.98 13.65
CA SER A 245 -9.44 -15.64 13.83
C SER A 245 -8.29 -14.75 13.35
N LEU A 246 -8.40 -14.17 12.15
CA LEU A 246 -7.40 -13.24 11.61
C LEU A 246 -7.28 -11.97 12.47
N LYS A 247 -8.42 -11.39 12.86
CA LYS A 247 -8.47 -10.19 13.72
C LYS A 247 -7.75 -10.40 15.05
N HIS A 248 -7.89 -11.58 15.65
CA HIS A 248 -7.26 -11.96 16.90
C HIS A 248 -5.77 -12.30 16.74
N ASN A 249 -5.44 -13.16 15.77
CA ASN A 249 -4.08 -13.62 15.55
C ASN A 249 -3.15 -12.48 15.13
N LYS A 250 -3.64 -11.47 14.37
CA LYS A 250 -2.83 -10.29 14.02
C LYS A 250 -2.34 -9.52 15.24
N GLU A 251 -3.14 -9.47 16.31
CA GLU A 251 -2.79 -8.74 17.54
C GLU A 251 -1.73 -9.50 18.33
N LYS A 252 -1.94 -10.81 18.50
CA LYS A 252 -0.98 -11.67 19.21
C LYS A 252 0.36 -11.77 18.49
N LEU A 253 0.34 -11.74 17.16
CA LEU A 253 1.52 -11.86 16.32
C LEU A 253 2.09 -10.52 15.86
N TYR A 254 1.56 -9.38 16.34
CA TYR A 254 1.92 -8.04 15.86
C TYR A 254 3.44 -7.83 15.76
N ALA A 255 4.19 -8.17 16.81
CA ALA A 255 5.66 -8.00 16.85
C ALA A 255 6.44 -8.98 15.95
N LYS A 256 5.78 -10.01 15.40
CA LYS A 256 6.36 -11.00 14.49
C LYS A 256 6.00 -10.73 13.03
N ILE A 257 4.96 -9.94 12.75
CA ILE A 257 4.53 -9.62 11.38
C ILE A 257 5.48 -8.60 10.78
N GLN A 258 5.84 -8.77 9.52
CA GLN A 258 6.63 -7.77 8.80
C GLN A 258 5.83 -6.47 8.66
N GLU A 259 6.45 -5.32 8.94
CA GLU A 259 5.76 -4.01 8.87
C GLU A 259 5.08 -3.76 7.52
N THR A 260 5.68 -4.23 6.42
CA THR A 260 5.11 -4.13 5.07
C THR A 260 3.93 -5.07 4.83
N ALA A 261 3.81 -6.17 5.58
CA ALA A 261 2.71 -7.13 5.47
C ALA A 261 1.47 -6.70 6.28
N LEU A 262 1.65 -5.92 7.34
CA LEU A 262 0.55 -5.55 8.23
C LEU A 262 -0.55 -4.71 7.55
N PRO A 263 -0.25 -3.68 6.73
CA PRO A 263 -1.27 -2.97 5.96
C PRO A 263 -2.11 -3.91 5.10
N SER A 264 -1.49 -4.94 4.51
CA SER A 264 -2.18 -5.95 3.68
C SER A 264 -3.27 -6.69 4.49
N ILE A 265 -2.96 -7.13 5.72
CA ILE A 265 -3.91 -7.79 6.62
C ILE A 265 -5.06 -6.86 6.99
N TYR A 266 -4.76 -5.60 7.33
CA TYR A 266 -5.79 -4.61 7.64
C TYR A 266 -6.71 -4.35 6.45
N THR A 267 -6.16 -4.25 5.23
CA THR A 267 -6.96 -4.14 4.00
C THR A 267 -7.91 -5.32 3.84
N THR A 268 -7.46 -6.54 4.15
CA THR A 268 -8.33 -7.73 4.11
C THR A 268 -9.51 -7.61 5.06
N LEU A 269 -9.24 -7.25 6.32
CA LEU A 269 -10.28 -7.09 7.35
C LEU A 269 -11.25 -5.95 7.01
N THR A 270 -10.75 -4.79 6.57
CA THR A 270 -11.62 -3.66 6.20
C THR A 270 -12.46 -3.98 4.97
N ASN A 271 -11.91 -4.72 4.00
CA ASN A 271 -12.65 -5.13 2.81
C ASN A 271 -13.74 -6.15 3.16
N TYR A 272 -13.45 -7.10 4.07
CA TYR A 272 -14.47 -8.02 4.57
C TYR A 272 -15.60 -7.29 5.30
N ALA A 273 -15.26 -6.38 6.23
CA ALA A 273 -16.25 -5.61 6.96
C ALA A 273 -17.11 -4.74 6.03
N THR A 274 -16.51 -4.16 4.99
CA THR A 274 -17.23 -3.41 3.95
C THR A 274 -18.21 -4.30 3.18
N GLU A 275 -17.80 -5.51 2.77
CA GLU A 275 -18.69 -6.46 2.10
C GLU A 275 -19.87 -6.89 3.00
N MET A 276 -19.61 -7.11 4.29
CA MET A 276 -20.67 -7.44 5.25
C MET A 276 -21.68 -6.30 5.41
N LEU A 277 -21.22 -5.04 5.37
CA LEU A 277 -22.09 -3.87 5.34
C LEU A 277 -22.95 -3.80 4.07
N GLU A 278 -22.38 -4.12 2.91
CA GLU A 278 -23.10 -4.17 1.64
C GLU A 278 -24.17 -5.27 1.62
N LYS A 279 -23.90 -6.39 2.30
CA LYS A 279 -24.89 -7.47 2.56
C LYS A 279 -25.93 -7.10 3.62
N GLY A 280 -25.85 -5.91 4.21
CA GLY A 280 -26.82 -5.39 5.18
C GLY A 280 -26.52 -5.68 6.64
N ASN A 281 -25.36 -6.27 6.97
CA ASN A 281 -24.97 -6.53 8.36
C ASN A 281 -24.37 -5.27 9.00
N VAL A 282 -25.25 -4.43 9.56
CA VAL A 282 -24.90 -3.11 10.11
C VAL A 282 -23.92 -3.15 11.30
N ASN A 283 -23.82 -4.29 12.00
CA ASN A 283 -22.90 -4.45 13.13
C ASN A 283 -21.43 -4.26 12.71
N TYR A 284 -21.12 -4.53 11.44
CA TYR A 284 -19.78 -4.35 10.88
C TYR A 284 -19.37 -2.88 10.71
N LEU A 285 -20.26 -1.92 10.93
CA LEU A 285 -19.93 -0.49 10.82
C LEU A 285 -18.97 -0.06 11.94
N ASN A 286 -19.26 -0.49 13.17
CA ASN A 286 -18.39 -0.28 14.32
C ASN A 286 -17.07 -1.03 14.15
N GLU A 287 -17.11 -2.26 13.65
CA GLU A 287 -15.92 -3.06 13.34
C GLU A 287 -15.00 -2.35 12.35
N LEU A 288 -15.54 -1.88 11.23
CA LEU A 288 -14.79 -1.13 10.23
C LEU A 288 -14.15 0.13 10.82
N PHE A 289 -14.90 0.87 11.63
CA PHE A 289 -14.38 2.09 12.27
C PHE A 289 -13.27 1.80 13.28
N ASN A 290 -13.37 0.72 14.04
CA ASN A 290 -12.34 0.30 14.98
C ASN A 290 -11.05 -0.09 14.26
N LEU A 291 -11.15 -0.84 13.15
CA LEU A 291 -9.99 -1.17 12.29
C LEU A 291 -9.34 0.10 11.73
N GLN A 292 -10.15 1.07 11.27
CA GLN A 292 -9.66 2.35 10.79
C GLN A 292 -8.94 3.16 11.88
N LYS A 293 -9.47 3.20 13.11
CA LYS A 293 -8.79 3.82 14.26
C LYS A 293 -7.45 3.15 14.57
N GLU A 294 -7.38 1.81 14.48
CA GLU A 294 -6.12 1.08 14.63
C GLU A 294 -5.11 1.44 13.54
N ILE A 295 -5.53 1.54 12.28
CA ILE A 295 -4.69 1.98 11.16
C ILE A 295 -4.08 3.36 11.45
N LEU A 296 -4.89 4.31 11.94
CA LEU A 296 -4.41 5.64 12.31
C LEU A 296 -3.43 5.61 13.48
N LYS A 297 -3.78 4.90 14.56
CA LYS A 297 -2.96 4.78 15.77
C LYS A 297 -1.59 4.16 15.46
N ARG A 298 -1.57 3.16 14.58
CA ARG A 298 -0.36 2.39 14.21
C ARG A 298 0.36 2.96 12.99
N LYS A 299 -0.12 4.07 12.42
CA LYS A 299 0.45 4.72 11.22
C LYS A 299 0.55 3.78 10.00
N LEU A 300 -0.42 2.89 9.83
CA LEU A 300 -0.45 1.89 8.74
C LEU A 300 -1.01 2.45 7.42
N TYR A 301 -1.24 3.75 7.35
CA TYR A 301 -1.73 4.46 6.16
C TYR A 301 -0.62 4.82 5.17
N GLY A 302 0.64 4.44 5.45
CA GLY A 302 1.82 4.77 4.65
C GLY A 302 2.41 6.16 4.94
N ILE A 303 3.43 6.57 4.17
CA ILE A 303 3.97 7.94 4.25
C ILE A 303 2.92 8.93 3.74
N ILE A 304 2.17 8.54 2.71
CA ILE A 304 1.13 9.33 2.06
C ILE A 304 -0.18 8.55 2.13
N PHE A 305 -1.25 9.20 2.59
CA PHE A 305 -2.60 8.66 2.56
C PHE A 305 -3.06 8.43 1.12
N SER A 306 -3.69 7.28 0.87
CA SER A 306 -4.52 7.13 -0.31
C SER A 306 -5.83 7.91 -0.15
N GLU A 307 -6.31 8.51 -1.24
CA GLU A 307 -7.61 9.19 -1.27
C GLU A 307 -8.75 8.30 -0.77
N PHE A 308 -8.76 7.03 -1.17
CA PHE A 308 -9.81 6.06 -0.83
C PHE A 308 -9.86 5.78 0.66
N LEU A 309 -8.71 5.55 1.31
CA LEU A 309 -8.68 5.33 2.76
C LEU A 309 -9.14 6.58 3.50
N PHE A 310 -8.67 7.76 3.08
CA PHE A 310 -9.03 9.02 3.70
C PHE A 310 -10.54 9.28 3.66
N ILE A 311 -11.14 9.14 2.47
CA ILE A 311 -12.59 9.27 2.26
C ILE A 311 -13.35 8.23 3.08
N ASN A 312 -12.93 6.96 3.05
CA ASN A 312 -13.60 5.89 3.76
C ASN A 312 -13.58 6.05 5.29
N ILE A 313 -12.55 6.66 5.86
CA ILE A 313 -12.51 6.96 7.30
C ILE A 313 -13.56 8.01 7.64
N VAL A 314 -13.64 9.08 6.85
CA VAL A 314 -14.61 10.16 7.06
C VAL A 314 -16.04 9.63 6.90
N THR A 315 -16.33 8.92 5.81
CA THR A 315 -17.69 8.43 5.53
C THR A 315 -18.14 7.40 6.57
N THR A 316 -17.27 6.50 7.02
CA THR A 316 -17.58 5.57 8.11
C THR A 316 -17.86 6.30 9.43
N ALA A 317 -17.04 7.29 9.80
CA ALA A 317 -17.26 8.08 11.01
C ALA A 317 -18.61 8.82 10.97
N LEU A 318 -18.93 9.45 9.85
CA LEU A 318 -20.19 10.18 9.68
C LEU A 318 -21.42 9.26 9.74
N ARG A 319 -21.33 8.03 9.22
CA ARG A 319 -22.40 7.02 9.34
C ARG A 319 -22.64 6.58 10.78
N LEU A 320 -21.63 6.68 11.64
CA LEU A 320 -21.75 6.44 13.09
C LEU A 320 -22.16 7.68 13.89
N GLY A 321 -22.34 8.83 13.23
CA GLY A 321 -22.62 10.11 13.90
C GLY A 321 -21.40 10.77 14.54
N GLU A 322 -20.20 10.27 14.28
CA GLU A 322 -18.92 10.73 14.86
C GLU A 322 -18.39 11.99 14.13
N ILE A 323 -19.22 13.03 14.04
CA ILE A 323 -18.93 14.26 13.27
C ILE A 323 -17.67 14.95 13.79
N LYS A 324 -17.52 15.09 15.12
CA LYS A 324 -16.36 15.73 15.74
C LYS A 324 -15.05 15.00 15.41
N PHE A 325 -15.10 13.67 15.35
CA PHE A 325 -13.95 12.87 14.94
C PHE A 325 -13.58 13.17 13.48
N ALA A 326 -14.57 13.20 12.58
CA ALA A 326 -14.35 13.47 11.16
C ALA A 326 -13.71 14.86 10.94
N GLU A 327 -14.22 15.91 11.62
CA GLU A 327 -13.65 17.26 11.56
C GLU A 327 -12.21 17.31 12.03
N LYS A 328 -11.91 16.67 13.16
CA LYS A 328 -10.54 16.61 13.67
C LYS A 328 -9.63 15.85 12.71
N PHE A 329 -10.09 14.69 12.21
CA PHE A 329 -9.32 13.85 11.29
C PHE A 329 -8.91 14.60 10.02
N ILE A 330 -9.84 15.30 9.35
CA ILE A 330 -9.50 15.99 8.10
C ILE A 330 -8.45 17.09 8.31
N ASN A 331 -8.48 17.75 9.46
CA ASN A 331 -7.54 18.82 9.80
C ASN A 331 -6.16 18.27 10.18
N ASP A 332 -6.13 17.20 10.98
CA ASP A 332 -4.88 16.58 11.46
C ASP A 332 -4.10 15.86 10.35
N PHE A 333 -4.80 15.41 9.28
CA PHE A 333 -4.21 14.53 8.27
C PHE A 333 -4.19 15.10 6.84
N LYS A 334 -4.76 16.28 6.57
CA LYS A 334 -4.74 16.87 5.21
C LYS A 334 -3.35 16.99 4.60
N ASP A 335 -2.33 17.31 5.41
CA ASP A 335 -0.96 17.53 4.92
C ASP A 335 -0.22 16.22 4.60
N LYS A 336 -0.84 15.06 4.88
CA LYS A 336 -0.29 13.73 4.57
C LYS A 336 -0.86 13.12 3.29
N MET A 337 -1.53 13.91 2.46
CA MET A 337 -2.00 13.49 1.13
C MET A 337 -1.05 13.97 0.02
N LYS A 338 -1.15 13.39 -1.17
CA LYS A 338 -0.45 13.89 -2.36
C LYS A 338 -0.86 15.34 -2.61
N LYS A 339 0.12 16.22 -2.84
CA LYS A 339 -0.10 17.66 -3.05
C LYS A 339 -1.15 17.95 -4.12
N GLU A 340 -1.19 17.15 -5.17
CA GLU A 340 -2.12 17.29 -6.31
C GLU A 340 -3.57 16.96 -5.96
N LEU A 341 -3.82 16.08 -4.99
CA LEU A 341 -5.16 15.59 -4.64
C LEU A 341 -5.66 16.13 -3.30
N LYS A 342 -4.77 16.74 -2.51
CA LYS A 342 -5.02 17.18 -1.15
C LYS A 342 -6.25 18.07 -1.03
N ASP A 343 -6.33 19.12 -1.84
CA ASP A 343 -7.41 20.12 -1.72
C ASP A 343 -8.76 19.54 -2.16
N ASP A 344 -8.76 18.75 -3.24
CA ASP A 344 -9.95 18.09 -3.75
C ASP A 344 -10.53 17.08 -2.73
N VAL A 345 -9.68 16.22 -2.17
CA VAL A 345 -10.10 15.22 -1.17
C VAL A 345 -10.56 15.90 0.13
N TYR A 346 -9.86 16.95 0.57
CA TYR A 346 -10.25 17.73 1.73
C TYR A 346 -11.63 18.36 1.55
N ASN A 347 -11.87 19.03 0.42
CA ASN A 347 -13.14 19.66 0.10
C ASN A 347 -14.27 18.62 -0.03
N TYR A 348 -14.01 17.45 -0.61
CA TYR A 348 -15.00 16.36 -0.65
C TYR A 348 -15.38 15.86 0.74
N CYS A 349 -14.40 15.68 1.62
CA CYS A 349 -14.65 15.25 3.00
C CYS A 349 -15.39 16.35 3.80
N LEU A 350 -15.01 17.61 3.62
CA LEU A 350 -15.70 18.76 4.22
C LEU A 350 -17.16 18.83 3.76
N ALA A 351 -17.44 18.63 2.48
CA ALA A 351 -18.79 18.60 1.94
C ALA A 351 -19.64 17.51 2.61
N ASN A 352 -19.08 16.32 2.84
CA ASN A 352 -19.78 15.24 3.55
C ASN A 352 -20.05 15.60 5.03
N ILE A 353 -19.09 16.25 5.69
CA ILE A 353 -19.26 16.73 7.08
C ILE A 353 -20.39 17.75 7.17
N GLU A 354 -20.42 18.76 6.30
CA GLU A 354 -21.48 19.77 6.30
C GLU A 354 -22.83 19.16 5.93
N PHE A 355 -22.86 18.20 4.99
CA PHE A 355 -24.06 17.41 4.69
C PHE A 355 -24.60 16.69 5.94
N SER A 356 -23.74 16.03 6.71
CA SER A 356 -24.13 15.35 7.96
C SER A 356 -24.60 16.32 9.05
N LYS A 357 -24.17 17.59 9.01
CA LYS A 357 -24.68 18.66 9.87
C LYS A 357 -25.98 19.31 9.37
N LYS A 358 -26.54 18.82 8.25
CA LYS A 358 -27.71 19.39 7.55
C LYS A 358 -27.46 20.80 7.00
N ARG A 359 -26.20 21.15 6.74
CA ARG A 359 -25.75 22.40 6.13
C ARG A 359 -25.51 22.19 4.65
N TYR A 360 -26.61 22.03 3.93
CA TYR A 360 -26.61 21.54 2.55
C TYR A 360 -26.03 22.57 1.55
N SER A 361 -26.25 23.86 1.81
CA SER A 361 -25.69 24.94 0.98
C SER A 361 -24.16 24.99 1.10
N GLU A 362 -23.63 24.92 2.32
CA GLU A 362 -22.19 24.89 2.60
C GLU A 362 -21.54 23.61 2.06
N SER A 363 -22.28 22.49 2.07
CA SER A 363 -21.87 21.25 1.40
C SER A 363 -21.69 21.45 -0.10
N LEU A 364 -22.63 22.13 -0.77
CA LEU A 364 -22.52 22.46 -2.21
C LEU A 364 -21.35 23.41 -2.49
N GLU A 365 -21.15 24.44 -1.67
CA GLU A 365 -20.02 25.37 -1.81
C GLU A 365 -18.67 24.66 -1.73
N ALA A 366 -18.54 23.68 -0.83
CA ALA A 366 -17.34 22.85 -0.75
C ALA A 366 -17.16 21.98 -2.01
N LEU A 367 -18.24 21.41 -2.56
CA LEU A 367 -18.18 20.60 -3.79
C LEU A 367 -17.76 21.41 -5.02
N LEU A 368 -18.15 22.68 -5.11
CA LEU A 368 -17.78 23.57 -6.23
C LEU A 368 -16.28 23.86 -6.31
N LYS A 369 -15.54 23.68 -5.21
CA LYS A 369 -14.09 23.90 -5.14
C LYS A 369 -13.26 22.71 -5.66
N ILE A 370 -13.91 21.61 -6.03
CA ILE A 370 -13.25 20.36 -6.38
C ILE A 370 -13.07 20.24 -7.89
N ASN A 371 -11.84 19.96 -8.33
CA ASN A 371 -11.51 19.73 -9.74
C ASN A 371 -10.87 18.35 -9.96
N PHE A 372 -11.56 17.28 -9.56
CA PHE A 372 -11.04 15.93 -9.76
C PHE A 372 -10.77 15.63 -11.24
N SER A 373 -9.51 15.36 -11.54
CA SER A 373 -9.03 14.90 -12.85
C SER A 373 -9.41 13.44 -13.13
N PHE A 374 -9.59 12.60 -12.10
CA PHE A 374 -9.96 11.19 -12.23
C PHE A 374 -11.48 10.95 -12.35
N SER A 375 -11.88 10.03 -13.26
CA SER A 375 -13.29 9.73 -13.56
C SER A 375 -14.08 9.15 -12.38
N LEU A 376 -13.50 8.22 -11.61
CA LEU A 376 -14.17 7.55 -10.48
C LEU A 376 -14.64 8.50 -9.37
N HIS A 377 -13.89 9.55 -9.07
CA HIS A 377 -14.26 10.52 -8.04
C HIS A 377 -15.41 11.44 -8.49
N LYS A 378 -15.64 11.59 -9.80
CA LYS A 378 -16.76 12.40 -10.31
C LYS A 378 -18.11 11.80 -9.93
N TYR A 379 -18.22 10.49 -9.80
CA TYR A 379 -19.46 9.84 -9.37
C TYR A 379 -19.78 10.15 -7.90
N LEU A 380 -18.76 10.18 -7.04
CA LEU A 380 -18.91 10.52 -5.62
C LEU A 380 -19.42 11.95 -5.43
N ILE A 381 -18.84 12.93 -6.14
CA ILE A 381 -19.31 14.32 -6.13
C ILE A 381 -20.78 14.38 -6.57
N LYS A 382 -21.09 13.81 -7.74
CA LYS A 382 -22.44 13.88 -8.30
C LYS A 382 -23.48 13.20 -7.39
N ASN A 383 -23.12 12.12 -6.69
CA ASN A 383 -23.99 11.50 -5.70
C ASN A 383 -24.30 12.47 -4.54
N LEU A 384 -23.27 13.11 -3.97
CA LEU A 384 -23.47 14.04 -2.86
C LEU A 384 -24.19 15.33 -3.30
N THR A 385 -23.88 15.86 -4.50
CA THR A 385 -24.62 16.99 -5.09
C THR A 385 -26.10 16.65 -5.25
N LEU A 386 -26.43 15.46 -5.75
CA LEU A 386 -27.82 15.05 -5.93
C LEU A 386 -28.56 14.90 -4.58
N LYS A 387 -27.88 14.38 -3.54
CA LYS A 387 -28.41 14.35 -2.17
C LYS A 387 -28.68 15.77 -1.65
N ASN A 388 -27.75 16.70 -1.84
CA ASN A 388 -27.93 18.11 -1.45
C ASN A 388 -29.14 18.74 -2.15
N TYR A 389 -29.25 18.60 -3.48
CA TYR A 389 -30.40 19.13 -4.22
C TYR A 389 -31.74 18.55 -3.75
N TYR A 390 -31.77 17.25 -3.44
CA TYR A 390 -32.96 16.62 -2.87
C TYR A 390 -33.36 17.23 -1.52
N GLU A 391 -32.39 17.46 -0.62
CA GLU A 391 -32.64 18.02 0.72
C GLU A 391 -33.03 19.50 0.66
N LEU A 392 -32.51 20.24 -0.31
CA LEU A 392 -32.84 21.65 -0.56
C LEU A 392 -34.15 21.86 -1.37
N ASN A 393 -34.80 20.78 -1.83
CA ASN A 393 -35.95 20.83 -2.74
C ASN A 393 -35.66 21.47 -4.12
N GLU A 394 -34.42 21.38 -4.60
CA GLU A 394 -34.00 21.87 -5.91
C GLU A 394 -34.39 20.85 -7.01
N VAL A 395 -35.68 20.81 -7.37
CA VAL A 395 -36.26 19.80 -8.27
C VAL A 395 -35.65 19.85 -9.68
N ASP A 396 -35.59 21.04 -10.29
CA ASP A 396 -35.09 21.21 -11.65
C ASP A 396 -33.60 20.89 -11.76
N ALA A 397 -32.82 21.30 -10.75
CA ALA A 397 -31.40 20.99 -10.64
C ALA A 397 -31.18 19.48 -10.46
N SER A 398 -32.02 18.82 -9.66
CA SER A 398 -31.99 17.37 -9.47
C SER A 398 -32.23 16.62 -10.77
N TYR A 399 -33.27 16.98 -11.55
CA TYR A 399 -33.55 16.34 -12.83
C TYR A 399 -32.43 16.57 -13.85
N SER A 400 -31.96 17.81 -13.98
CA SER A 400 -30.85 18.18 -14.86
C SER A 400 -29.58 17.38 -14.52
N LEU A 401 -29.26 17.26 -13.22
CA LEU A 401 -28.12 16.48 -12.77
C LEU A 401 -28.30 15.00 -13.09
N ILE A 402 -29.46 14.40 -12.80
CA ILE A 402 -29.74 12.98 -13.08
C ILE A 402 -29.54 12.67 -14.58
N ASP A 403 -30.06 13.48 -15.48
CA ASP A 403 -29.93 13.25 -16.92
C ASP A 403 -28.48 13.37 -17.38
N SER A 404 -27.78 14.43 -16.96
CA SER A 404 -26.35 14.58 -17.26
C SER A 404 -25.51 13.43 -16.69
N PHE A 405 -25.88 12.90 -15.52
CA PHE A 405 -25.16 11.85 -14.82
C PHE A 405 -25.27 10.53 -15.57
N LYS A 406 -26.50 10.16 -15.98
CA LYS A 406 -26.77 8.98 -16.83
C LYS A 406 -26.05 9.07 -18.18
N HIS A 407 -26.06 10.24 -18.83
CA HIS A 407 -25.34 10.44 -20.09
C HIS A 407 -23.82 10.30 -19.92
N THR A 408 -23.26 10.85 -18.84
CA THR A 408 -21.82 10.76 -18.55
C THR A 408 -21.38 9.30 -18.41
N ILE A 409 -22.08 8.51 -17.58
CA ILE A 409 -21.70 7.12 -17.29
C ILE A 409 -21.92 6.19 -18.47
N LYS A 410 -22.96 6.44 -19.29
CA LYS A 410 -23.20 5.68 -20.50
C LYS A 410 -22.08 5.87 -21.53
N ARG A 411 -21.50 7.07 -21.61
CA ARG A 411 -20.41 7.39 -22.56
C ARG A 411 -19.04 6.97 -22.04
N ASP A 412 -18.83 7.01 -20.73
CA ASP A 412 -17.55 6.68 -20.13
C ASP A 412 -17.32 5.15 -20.11
N LYS A 413 -16.56 4.67 -21.09
CA LYS A 413 -16.18 3.26 -21.22
C LYS A 413 -15.20 2.80 -20.14
N SER A 414 -14.59 3.71 -19.39
CA SER A 414 -13.69 3.35 -18.28
C SER A 414 -14.44 2.88 -17.03
N VAL A 415 -15.75 3.12 -16.95
CA VAL A 415 -16.58 2.74 -15.80
C VAL A 415 -16.94 1.26 -15.88
N PRO A 416 -16.62 0.46 -14.85
CA PRO A 416 -17.07 -0.92 -14.74
C PRO A 416 -18.60 -1.05 -14.77
N GLU A 417 -19.12 -2.12 -15.35
CA GLU A 417 -20.57 -2.33 -15.52
C GLU A 417 -21.30 -2.38 -14.17
N ASN A 418 -20.71 -2.99 -13.13
CA ASN A 418 -21.27 -3.00 -11.78
C ASN A 418 -21.44 -1.58 -11.19
N VAL A 419 -20.47 -0.69 -11.44
CA VAL A 419 -20.55 0.71 -11.02
C VAL A 419 -21.63 1.46 -11.81
N ARG A 420 -21.78 1.17 -13.10
CA ARG A 420 -22.86 1.74 -13.94
C ARG A 420 -24.23 1.36 -13.43
N VAL A 421 -24.44 0.10 -13.04
CA VAL A 421 -25.70 -0.37 -12.44
C VAL A 421 -25.99 0.36 -11.13
N LEU A 422 -25.00 0.44 -10.22
CA LEU A 422 -25.12 1.13 -8.93
C LEU A 422 -25.64 2.57 -9.06
N ILE A 423 -25.06 3.34 -9.99
CA ILE A 423 -25.40 4.75 -10.17
C ILE A 423 -26.73 4.92 -10.92
N THR A 424 -26.99 4.06 -11.91
CA THR A 424 -28.27 4.09 -12.65
C THR A 424 -29.43 3.85 -11.69
N ASN A 425 -29.32 2.85 -10.82
CA ASN A 425 -30.35 2.55 -9.83
C ASN A 425 -30.50 3.70 -8.82
N PHE A 426 -29.41 4.24 -8.30
CA PHE A 426 -29.45 5.39 -7.38
C PHE A 426 -30.19 6.59 -7.98
N THR A 427 -29.84 6.99 -9.21
CA THR A 427 -30.49 8.12 -9.87
C THR A 427 -31.97 7.85 -10.20
N ASN A 428 -32.33 6.60 -10.51
CA ASN A 428 -33.74 6.21 -10.69
C ASN A 428 -34.52 6.31 -9.38
N PHE A 429 -33.97 5.83 -8.28
CA PHE A 429 -34.62 5.92 -6.97
C PHE A 429 -34.80 7.37 -6.51
N VAL A 430 -33.79 8.23 -6.67
CA VAL A 430 -33.93 9.65 -6.33
C VAL A 430 -35.01 10.32 -7.18
N ARG A 431 -35.03 10.08 -8.49
CA ARG A 431 -36.10 10.57 -9.38
C ARG A 431 -37.47 10.14 -8.89
N GLU A 432 -37.63 8.88 -8.52
CA GLU A 432 -38.88 8.34 -8.03
C GLU A 432 -39.30 8.97 -6.69
N MET A 433 -38.35 9.16 -5.77
CA MET A 433 -38.58 9.83 -4.49
C MET A 433 -39.03 11.29 -4.66
N ILE A 434 -38.47 12.03 -5.63
CA ILE A 434 -38.91 13.40 -5.94
C ILE A 434 -40.37 13.40 -6.41
N ARG A 435 -40.73 12.48 -7.31
CA ARG A 435 -42.11 12.35 -7.81
C ARG A 435 -43.10 11.97 -6.71
N ILE A 436 -42.70 11.10 -5.78
CA ILE A 436 -43.53 10.76 -4.60
C ILE A 436 -43.72 11.99 -3.72
N LYS A 437 -42.63 12.72 -3.42
CA LYS A 437 -42.66 13.94 -2.60
C LYS A 437 -43.58 15.02 -3.18
N ASN A 438 -43.61 15.14 -4.51
CA ASN A 438 -44.46 16.08 -5.24
C ASN A 438 -45.90 15.59 -5.46
N GLY A 439 -46.27 14.39 -4.99
CA GLY A 439 -47.61 13.82 -5.17
C GLY A 439 -47.89 13.29 -6.59
N GLU A 440 -46.89 13.23 -7.46
CA GLU A 440 -47.01 12.71 -8.83
C GLU A 440 -47.04 11.18 -8.90
N LYS A 441 -46.67 10.51 -7.81
CA LYS A 441 -46.60 9.04 -7.70
C LYS A 441 -46.92 8.58 -6.28
N LYS A 442 -47.60 7.45 -6.13
CA LYS A 442 -47.79 6.79 -4.83
C LYS A 442 -46.52 6.05 -4.38
N LYS A 443 -46.37 5.89 -3.06
CA LYS A 443 -45.29 5.14 -2.41
C LYS A 443 -45.55 3.63 -2.53
N ASP A 444 -45.50 3.10 -3.75
CA ASP A 444 -45.74 1.67 -3.99
C ASP A 444 -44.40 0.94 -4.20
N ASP A 445 -44.07 0.00 -3.31
CA ASP A 445 -42.95 -0.95 -3.36
C ASP A 445 -41.51 -0.37 -3.47
N ILE A 446 -41.33 0.95 -3.44
CA ILE A 446 -40.01 1.58 -3.57
C ILE A 446 -39.03 1.12 -2.47
N GLU A 447 -39.50 0.94 -1.23
CA GLU A 447 -38.65 0.47 -0.13
C GLU A 447 -38.16 -0.97 -0.37
N ALA A 448 -39.05 -1.86 -0.81
CA ALA A 448 -38.73 -3.26 -1.12
C ALA A 448 -37.73 -3.34 -2.28
N ARG A 449 -37.90 -2.49 -3.31
CA ARG A 449 -36.99 -2.40 -4.45
C ARG A 449 -35.61 -1.89 -4.04
N ILE A 450 -35.51 -0.85 -3.21
CA ILE A 450 -34.22 -0.36 -2.70
C ILE A 450 -33.51 -1.46 -1.89
N LYS A 451 -34.23 -2.24 -1.07
CA LYS A 451 -33.64 -3.35 -0.32
C LYS A 451 -33.08 -4.42 -1.27
N LYS A 452 -33.83 -4.79 -2.32
CA LYS A 452 -33.49 -5.85 -3.28
C LYS A 452 -32.40 -5.46 -4.29
N GLU A 453 -32.46 -4.26 -4.86
CA GLU A 453 -31.59 -3.84 -5.95
C GLU A 453 -30.22 -3.36 -5.45
N VAL A 454 -29.20 -3.45 -6.30
CA VAL A 454 -27.86 -2.93 -6.05
C VAL A 454 -27.85 -1.44 -6.40
N THR A 455 -27.72 -0.56 -5.41
CA THR A 455 -27.77 0.90 -5.59
C THR A 455 -26.71 1.59 -4.73
N ALA A 456 -26.18 2.71 -5.23
CA ALA A 456 -25.39 3.62 -4.41
C ALA A 456 -26.27 4.24 -3.30
N GLU A 457 -25.62 4.67 -2.21
CA GLU A 457 -26.25 5.40 -1.09
C GLU A 457 -27.50 4.71 -0.50
N LYS A 458 -27.55 3.37 -0.52
CA LYS A 458 -28.72 2.55 -0.11
C LYS A 458 -29.29 2.96 1.24
N GLN A 459 -28.44 3.18 2.25
CA GLN A 459 -28.89 3.58 3.59
C GLN A 459 -29.59 4.94 3.60
N TRP A 460 -29.07 5.92 2.86
CA TRP A 460 -29.70 7.23 2.75
C TRP A 460 -31.06 7.14 2.03
N LEU A 461 -31.13 6.39 0.92
CA LEU A 461 -32.40 6.16 0.21
C LEU A 461 -33.47 5.56 1.13
N LEU A 462 -33.12 4.51 1.90
CA LEU A 462 -34.04 3.88 2.86
C LEU A 462 -34.48 4.86 3.94
N SER A 463 -33.57 5.67 4.48
CA SER A 463 -33.91 6.68 5.50
C SER A 463 -34.93 7.68 4.98
N LYS A 464 -34.80 8.15 3.74
CA LYS A 464 -35.71 9.12 3.13
C LYS A 464 -37.04 8.53 2.72
N VAL A 465 -37.06 7.31 2.19
CA VAL A 465 -38.33 6.63 1.89
C VAL A 465 -39.15 6.39 3.15
N SER A 466 -38.50 6.20 4.30
CA SER A 466 -39.21 6.06 5.59
C SER A 466 -39.88 7.35 6.06
N GLU A 467 -39.44 8.53 5.59
CA GLU A 467 -40.05 9.83 5.91
C GLU A 467 -41.40 10.06 5.18
N PHE A 468 -41.64 9.37 4.06
CA PHE A 468 -42.91 9.45 3.34
C PHE A 468 -44.02 8.74 4.12
N LYS A 469 -45.09 9.48 4.42
CA LYS A 469 -46.29 8.95 5.10
C LYS A 469 -47.14 8.08 4.20
#